data_AF-A0A1A6G106-F1
#
_entry.id   AF-A0A1A6G106-F1
#
_cell.length_a   1.000
_cell.length_b   1.000
_cell.length_c   1.000
_cell.angle_alpha   90.00
_cell.angle_beta   90.00
_cell.angle_gamma   90.00
#
_symmetry.space_group_name_H-M   'P 1'
#
loop_
_entity.id
_entity.type
_entity.pdbx_description
1 polymer ?
#
loop_
_entity_poly.entity_id
_entity_poly.type
_entity_poly.pdbx_seq_one_letter_code
_entity_poly.pdbx_strand_id
1 'polypeptide(L)'
;MQPTFATVVIAVPPILLDKQFSEFTPDITPIILAAHTNNYEIIKLLVQKGVSVPRPHEVRCNCVECVSSSDVDSLRHSRSRLNIYKALASPSLIALSSEDPFLTAFQLSWELQELSKVENEFKSEYEELSRQCKQFAKDLLDQTRSSRELEIILNYRDDNSLIEEQSGNDLARLKLAIKYRQKELRFIIIIITIIITITIIITIIITIIIIITIIIITIIIITIIIIIIIIIIIITIIIIFLH
;
A
#
# COMPACT_ATOMS: atom_id res chain seq x y z
N MET A 1 16.07 -18.88 28.10
CA MET A 1 17.05 -17.83 28.46
C MET A 1 16.55 -16.53 27.84
N GLN A 2 15.93 -15.66 28.66
CA GLN A 2 15.39 -14.37 28.21
C GLN A 2 16.54 -13.36 27.99
N PRO A 3 16.50 -12.53 26.95
CA PRO A 3 17.42 -11.40 26.84
C PRO A 3 16.92 -10.26 27.73
N THR A 4 17.76 -9.82 28.65
CA THR A 4 17.55 -8.64 29.50
C THR A 4 17.68 -7.38 28.65
N PHE A 5 16.58 -6.68 28.41
CA PHE A 5 16.60 -5.33 27.84
C PHE A 5 17.22 -4.38 28.87
N ALA A 6 18.42 -3.88 28.57
CA ALA A 6 19.04 -2.81 29.34
C ALA A 6 18.27 -1.51 29.10
N THR A 7 17.53 -1.06 30.10
CA THR A 7 16.88 0.25 30.13
C THR A 7 17.94 1.33 30.03
N VAL A 8 18.08 1.97 28.87
CA VAL A 8 18.89 3.18 28.73
C VAL A 8 18.12 4.30 29.42
N VAL A 9 18.39 4.49 30.71
CA VAL A 9 17.96 5.67 31.45
C VAL A 9 18.81 6.82 30.93
N ILE A 10 18.27 7.60 30.00
CA ILE A 10 18.88 8.86 29.59
C ILE A 10 18.81 9.79 30.80
N ALA A 11 19.94 9.96 31.50
CA ALA A 11 20.07 10.93 32.58
C ALA A 11 19.94 12.33 32.00
N VAL A 12 18.79 12.96 32.18
CA VAL A 12 18.56 14.35 31.78
C VAL A 12 19.35 15.26 32.74
N PRO A 13 20.22 16.15 32.24
CA PRO A 13 21.02 17.03 33.09
C PRO A 13 20.13 18.01 33.89
N PRO A 14 20.53 18.39 35.12
CA PRO A 14 19.70 19.09 36.11
C PRO A 14 19.39 20.57 35.79
N ILE A 15 19.67 21.05 34.58
CA ILE A 15 19.48 22.46 34.19
C ILE A 15 18.11 22.75 33.55
N LEU A 16 17.25 21.74 33.42
CA LEU A 16 15.89 21.85 32.88
C LEU A 16 14.79 21.93 33.96
N LEU A 17 15.16 22.26 35.21
CA LEU A 17 14.24 22.45 36.33
C LEU A 17 13.66 23.87 36.37
N ASP A 18 13.27 24.42 35.22
CA ASP A 18 12.52 25.68 35.17
C ASP A 18 11.15 25.45 34.52
N LYS A 19 10.12 25.50 35.38
CA LYS A 19 8.67 25.47 35.07
C LYS A 19 8.14 24.21 34.35
N GLN A 20 7.48 23.36 35.13
CA GLN A 20 6.63 22.25 34.69
C GLN A 20 5.37 22.72 33.93
N PHE A 21 5.54 23.29 32.74
CA PHE A 21 4.49 23.41 31.74
C PHE A 21 5.05 22.81 30.44
N SER A 22 5.13 21.49 30.39
CA SER A 22 5.32 20.81 29.12
C SER A 22 4.05 21.00 28.29
N GLU A 23 4.19 21.51 27.07
CA GLU A 23 3.08 21.59 26.11
C GLU A 23 2.57 20.19 25.73
N PHE A 24 3.45 19.18 25.83
CA PHE A 24 3.12 17.79 25.55
C PHE A 24 2.84 16.99 26.82
N THR A 25 1.92 16.04 26.71
CA THR A 25 1.64 15.09 27.78
C THR A 25 2.86 14.17 27.99
N PRO A 26 3.11 13.71 29.23
CA PRO A 26 4.34 12.99 29.56
C PRO A 26 4.47 11.61 28.87
N ASP A 27 3.39 11.09 28.29
CA ASP A 27 3.36 9.85 27.52
C ASP A 27 3.85 10.01 26.06
N ILE A 28 3.99 11.26 25.57
CA ILE A 28 4.47 11.53 24.21
C ILE A 28 5.99 11.48 24.17
N THR A 29 6.53 10.41 23.59
CA THR A 29 7.96 10.28 23.31
C THR A 29 8.33 10.97 21.98
N PRO A 30 9.62 11.31 21.75
CA PRO A 30 10.04 11.96 20.50
C PRO A 30 9.67 11.19 19.23
N ILE A 31 9.72 9.85 19.25
CA ILE A 31 9.31 9.02 18.10
C ILE A 31 7.80 9.05 17.88
N ILE A 32 6.99 9.10 18.96
CA ILE A 32 5.53 9.21 18.87
C ILE A 32 5.16 10.55 18.24
N LEU A 33 5.78 11.65 18.68
CA LEU A 33 5.53 12.98 18.12
C LEU A 33 5.95 13.08 16.66
N ALA A 34 7.12 12.53 16.30
CA ALA A 34 7.57 12.46 14.91
C ALA A 34 6.60 11.65 14.03
N ALA A 35 6.08 10.53 14.55
CA ALA A 35 5.09 9.73 13.86
C ALA A 35 3.74 10.45 13.70
N HIS A 36 3.28 11.19 14.72
CA HIS A 36 2.06 12.00 14.66
C HIS A 36 2.12 13.08 13.58
N THR A 37 3.30 13.67 13.36
CA THR A 37 3.53 14.64 12.28
C THR A 37 3.81 14.00 10.92
N ASN A 38 3.90 12.65 10.87
CA ASN A 38 4.19 11.86 9.67
C ASN A 38 5.42 12.37 8.90
N ASN A 39 6.47 12.81 9.61
CA ASN A 39 7.69 13.32 9.00
C ASN A 39 8.72 12.19 8.78
N TYR A 40 8.83 11.73 7.54
CA TYR A 40 9.70 10.63 7.14
C TYR A 40 11.16 10.79 7.59
N GLU A 41 11.77 11.97 7.40
CA GLU A 41 13.20 12.18 7.69
C GLU A 41 13.50 12.11 9.20
N ILE A 42 12.62 12.69 10.02
CA ILE A 42 12.77 12.65 11.48
C ILE A 42 12.58 11.23 12.00
N ILE A 43 11.54 10.54 11.51
CA ILE A 43 11.26 9.15 11.90
C ILE A 43 12.45 8.26 11.52
N LYS A 44 12.97 8.39 10.30
CA LYS A 44 14.13 7.63 9.82
C LYS A 44 15.36 7.83 10.70
N LEU A 45 15.66 9.07 11.07
CA LEU A 45 16.79 9.39 11.96
C LEU A 45 16.63 8.74 13.34
N LEU A 46 15.42 8.80 13.92
CA LEU A 46 15.15 8.20 15.23
C LEU A 46 15.19 6.66 15.20
N VAL A 47 14.63 6.05 14.16
CA VAL A 47 14.66 4.59 13.96
C VAL A 47 16.10 4.09 13.76
N GLN A 48 16.94 4.83 13.03
CA GLN A 48 18.37 4.51 12.87
C GLN A 48 19.16 4.55 14.19
N LYS A 49 18.68 5.30 15.19
CA LYS A 49 19.26 5.34 16.54
C LYS A 49 18.74 4.22 17.44
N GLY A 50 17.90 3.31 16.92
CA GLY A 50 17.35 2.18 17.66
C GLY A 50 16.13 2.52 18.51
N VAL A 51 15.51 3.69 18.30
CA VAL A 51 14.30 4.07 19.02
C VAL A 51 13.09 3.40 18.37
N SER A 52 12.27 2.71 19.17
CA SER A 52 11.04 2.05 18.72
C SER A 52 9.82 2.58 19.47
N VAL A 53 8.66 2.55 18.82
CA VAL A 53 7.37 2.81 19.48
C VAL A 53 6.99 1.59 20.33
N PRO A 54 6.59 1.75 21.61
CA PRO A 54 6.14 0.63 22.43
C PRO A 54 4.87 0.02 21.85
N ARG A 55 4.70 -1.31 21.98
CA ARG A 55 3.44 -1.95 21.62
C ARG A 55 2.40 -1.71 22.72
N PRO A 56 1.19 -1.24 22.39
CA PRO A 56 0.14 -1.06 23.37
C PRO A 56 -0.31 -2.42 23.90
N HIS A 57 -0.69 -2.47 25.17
CA HIS A 57 -1.36 -3.64 25.74
C HIS A 57 -2.82 -3.69 25.28
N GLU A 58 -3.41 -4.89 25.32
CA GLU A 58 -4.85 -5.07 25.11
C GLU A 58 -5.67 -4.24 26.10
N VAL A 59 -6.86 -3.79 25.69
CA VAL A 59 -7.74 -2.94 26.52
C VAL A 59 -8.08 -3.60 27.87
N ARG A 60 -8.15 -4.94 27.92
CA ARG A 60 -8.47 -5.73 29.13
C ARG A 60 -7.23 -6.37 29.78
N CYS A 61 -6.06 -5.76 29.63
CA CYS A 61 -4.84 -6.28 30.24
C CYS A 61 -4.86 -6.12 31.77
N ASN A 62 -4.59 -7.22 32.48
CA ASN A 62 -4.57 -7.26 33.95
C ASN A 62 -3.15 -7.20 34.54
N CYS A 63 -2.17 -6.66 33.82
CA CYS A 63 -0.83 -6.50 34.36
C CYS A 63 -0.79 -5.37 35.41
N VAL A 64 0.21 -5.41 36.30
CA VAL A 64 0.34 -4.45 37.40
C VAL A 64 0.41 -3.00 36.90
N GLU A 65 1.10 -2.76 35.79
CA GLU A 65 1.23 -1.43 35.18
C GLU A 65 -0.09 -0.90 34.61
N CYS A 66 -0.83 -1.72 33.85
CA CYS A 66 -2.13 -1.34 33.29
C CYS A 66 -3.15 -1.06 34.40
N VAL A 67 -3.27 -1.96 35.38
CA VAL A 67 -4.24 -1.82 36.47
C VAL A 67 -3.93 -0.59 37.34
N SER A 68 -2.66 -0.42 37.74
CA SER A 68 -2.28 0.74 38.55
C SER A 68 -2.48 2.07 37.82
N SER A 69 -2.14 2.14 36.53
CA SER A 69 -2.35 3.36 35.74
C SER A 69 -3.83 3.66 35.49
N SER A 70 -4.66 2.64 35.27
CA SER A 70 -6.11 2.82 35.08
C SER A 70 -6.84 3.20 36.38
N ASP A 71 -6.41 2.66 37.52
CA ASP A 71 -6.99 2.97 38.83
C ASP A 71 -6.68 4.41 39.26
N VAL A 72 -5.51 4.92 38.88
CA VAL A 72 -5.13 6.32 39.11
C VAL A 72 -5.88 7.26 38.17
N ASP A 73 -5.88 6.97 36.87
CA ASP A 73 -6.48 7.84 35.84
C ASP A 73 -6.78 7.05 34.55
N SER A 74 -7.99 6.51 34.48
CA SER A 74 -8.45 5.69 33.35
C SER A 74 -8.45 6.45 32.02
N LEU A 75 -8.85 7.72 32.02
CA LEU A 75 -8.89 8.54 30.81
C LEU A 75 -7.48 8.82 30.28
N ARG A 76 -6.53 9.14 31.16
CA ARG A 76 -5.13 9.34 30.74
C ARG A 76 -4.50 8.04 30.24
N HIS A 77 -4.82 6.90 30.85
CA HIS A 77 -4.37 5.60 30.35
C HIS A 77 -4.91 5.31 28.94
N SER A 78 -6.22 5.51 28.70
CA SER A 78 -6.81 5.35 27.36
C SER A 78 -6.25 6.36 26.35
N ARG A 79 -6.01 7.62 26.75
CA ARG A 79 -5.39 8.64 25.90
C ARG A 79 -3.98 8.27 25.48
N SER A 80 -3.18 7.72 26.40
CA SER A 80 -1.83 7.25 26.12
C SER A 80 -1.83 6.09 25.11
N ARG A 81 -2.75 5.13 25.26
CA ARG A 81 -2.95 4.06 24.29
C ARG A 81 -3.33 4.60 22.90
N LEU A 82 -4.25 5.56 22.82
CA LEU A 82 -4.62 6.21 21.56
C LEU A 82 -3.40 6.92 20.91
N ASN A 83 -2.57 7.61 21.70
CA ASN A 83 -1.37 8.27 21.20
C ASN A 83 -0.36 7.27 20.59
N ILE A 84 -0.21 6.09 21.21
CA ILE A 84 0.62 5.00 20.67
C ILE A 84 0.04 4.49 19.34
N TYR A 85 -1.26 4.19 19.29
CA TYR A 85 -1.92 3.75 18.06
C TYR A 85 -1.82 4.77 16.93
N LYS A 86 -1.97 6.06 17.25
CA LYS A 86 -1.80 7.15 16.29
C LYS A 86 -0.38 7.20 15.72
N ALA A 87 0.64 6.89 16.53
CA ALA A 87 2.01 6.77 16.04
C ALA A 87 2.19 5.54 15.15
N LEU A 88 1.68 4.37 15.57
CA LEU A 88 1.77 3.12 14.81
C LEU A 88 1.03 3.17 13.46
N ALA A 89 -0.07 3.92 13.39
CA ALA A 89 -0.86 4.13 12.16
C ALA A 89 -0.21 5.10 11.17
N SER A 90 0.93 5.71 11.51
CA SER A 90 1.63 6.66 10.66
C SER A 90 2.20 5.97 9.40
N PRO A 91 1.83 6.40 8.18
CA PRO A 91 2.31 5.82 6.92
C PRO A 91 3.84 5.75 6.84
N SER A 92 4.53 6.83 7.22
CA SER A 92 6.00 6.90 7.18
C SER A 92 6.65 5.91 8.14
N LEU A 93 6.05 5.72 9.32
CA LEU A 93 6.55 4.75 10.29
C LEU A 93 6.36 3.33 9.78
N ILE A 94 5.15 2.97 9.31
CA ILE A 94 4.87 1.65 8.73
C ILE A 94 5.82 1.35 7.57
N ALA A 95 6.06 2.31 6.68
CA ALA A 95 6.96 2.13 5.54
C ALA A 95 8.44 1.93 5.92
N LEU A 96 8.87 2.44 7.08
CA LEU A 96 10.26 2.34 7.55
C LEU A 96 10.51 1.13 8.45
N SER A 97 9.53 0.75 9.27
CA SER A 97 9.72 -0.27 10.32
C SER A 97 9.11 -1.63 9.99
N SER A 98 8.23 -1.72 8.99
CA SER A 98 7.52 -2.97 8.66
C SER A 98 8.23 -3.74 7.55
N GLU A 99 8.35 -5.06 7.71
CA GLU A 99 8.80 -5.96 6.65
C GLU A 99 7.73 -6.12 5.55
N ASP A 100 6.48 -6.33 5.95
CA ASP A 100 5.32 -6.38 5.06
C ASP A 100 4.34 -5.23 5.38
N PRO A 101 4.45 -4.08 4.70
CA PRO A 101 3.61 -2.91 4.98
C PRO A 101 2.12 -3.15 4.69
N PHE A 102 1.78 -4.05 3.76
CA PHE A 102 0.38 -4.38 3.46
C PHE A 102 -0.26 -5.18 4.59
N LEU A 103 0.44 -6.21 5.08
CA LEU A 103 -0.04 -7.02 6.21
C LEU A 103 -0.23 -6.16 7.46
N THR A 104 0.78 -5.37 7.80
CA THR A 104 0.76 -4.49 8.97
C THR A 104 -0.39 -3.48 8.87
N ALA A 105 -0.58 -2.85 7.71
CA ALA A 105 -1.71 -1.92 7.50
C ALA A 105 -3.07 -2.62 7.64
N PHE A 106 -3.22 -3.85 7.14
CA PHE A 106 -4.48 -4.60 7.26
C PHE A 106 -4.78 -4.99 8.71
N GLN A 107 -3.80 -5.57 9.40
CA GLN A 107 -3.92 -5.96 10.81
C GLN A 107 -4.26 -4.74 11.67
N LEU A 108 -3.50 -3.66 11.53
CA LEU A 108 -3.70 -2.45 12.31
C LEU A 108 -5.06 -1.80 12.02
N SER A 109 -5.48 -1.73 10.75
CA SER A 109 -6.79 -1.19 10.41
C SER A 109 -7.95 -1.98 11.02
N TRP A 110 -7.80 -3.30 11.14
CA TRP A 110 -8.80 -4.17 11.76
C TRP A 110 -8.80 -4.03 13.27
N GLU A 111 -7.62 -4.04 13.89
CA GLU A 111 -7.45 -3.85 15.33
C GLU A 111 -8.05 -2.52 15.78
N LEU A 112 -7.74 -1.42 15.09
CA LEU A 112 -8.33 -0.10 15.35
C LEU A 112 -9.85 -0.09 15.20
N GLN A 113 -10.39 -0.84 14.24
CA GLN A 113 -11.84 -0.95 14.03
C GLN A 113 -12.54 -1.82 15.09
N GLU A 114 -11.86 -2.79 15.69
CA GLU A 114 -12.39 -3.51 16.86
C GLU A 114 -12.26 -2.65 18.13
N LEU A 115 -11.15 -1.94 18.30
CA LEU A 115 -10.94 -1.02 19.42
C LEU A 115 -12.00 0.08 19.48
N SER A 116 -12.42 0.62 18.33
CA SER A 116 -13.47 1.65 18.28
C SER A 116 -14.85 1.19 18.80
N LYS A 117 -15.07 -0.14 18.91
CA LYS A 117 -16.28 -0.72 19.51
C LYS A 117 -16.13 -1.00 21.00
N VAL A 118 -14.90 -1.13 21.48
CA VAL A 118 -14.58 -1.42 22.88
C VAL A 118 -14.43 -0.12 23.67
N GLU A 119 -13.72 0.86 23.11
CA GLU A 119 -13.51 2.20 23.68
C GLU A 119 -14.38 3.22 22.97
N ASN A 120 -15.52 3.56 23.57
CA ASN A 120 -16.49 4.45 22.95
C ASN A 120 -16.07 5.93 23.02
N GLU A 121 -15.24 6.28 23.99
CA GLU A 121 -14.79 7.64 24.29
C GLU A 121 -13.93 8.23 23.16
N PHE A 122 -13.17 7.39 22.45
CA PHE A 122 -12.28 7.77 21.33
C PHE A 122 -12.64 7.07 20.03
N LYS A 123 -13.92 6.68 19.90
CA LYS A 123 -14.40 5.89 18.76
C LYS A 123 -14.07 6.55 17.41
N SER A 124 -14.34 7.84 17.27
CA SER A 124 -14.10 8.58 16.03
C SER A 124 -12.63 8.57 15.61
N GLU A 125 -11.73 8.73 16.58
CA GLU A 125 -10.29 8.77 16.36
C GLU A 125 -9.79 7.40 15.92
N TYR A 126 -10.25 6.32 16.55
CA TYR A 126 -9.90 4.97 16.11
C TYR A 126 -10.43 4.64 14.70
N GLU A 127 -11.66 5.04 14.38
CA GLU A 127 -12.23 4.85 13.04
C GLU A 127 -11.44 5.63 11.97
N GLU A 128 -10.99 6.84 12.30
CA GLU A 128 -10.17 7.68 11.42
C GLU A 128 -8.77 7.07 11.20
N LEU A 129 -8.11 6.60 12.26
CA LEU A 129 -6.83 5.90 12.15
C LEU A 129 -6.96 4.59 11.36
N SER A 130 -8.06 3.85 11.55
CA SER A 130 -8.37 2.67 10.75
C SER A 130 -8.44 3.05 9.28
N ARG A 131 -9.20 4.10 8.93
CA ARG A 131 -9.34 4.61 7.56
C ARG A 131 -7.99 5.04 6.98
N GLN A 132 -7.14 5.72 7.75
CA GLN A 132 -5.79 6.10 7.35
C GLN A 132 -4.93 4.89 6.95
N CYS A 133 -4.96 3.81 7.73
CA CYS A 133 -4.22 2.58 7.41
C CYS A 133 -4.74 1.93 6.11
N LYS A 134 -6.06 1.92 5.90
CA LYS A 134 -6.67 1.41 4.65
C LYS A 134 -6.26 2.24 3.44
N GLN A 135 -6.28 3.57 3.59
CA GLN A 135 -5.85 4.50 2.55
C GLN A 135 -4.37 4.32 2.22
N PHE A 136 -3.51 4.17 3.22
CA PHE A 136 -2.08 3.89 3.01
C PHE A 136 -1.84 2.63 2.19
N ALA A 137 -2.51 1.52 2.52
CA ALA A 137 -2.37 0.27 1.77
C ALA A 137 -2.88 0.42 0.32
N LYS A 138 -3.94 1.21 0.11
CA LYS A 138 -4.45 1.59 -1.20
C LYS A 138 -3.42 2.40 -1.99
N ASP A 139 -2.90 3.48 -1.40
CA ASP A 139 -1.93 4.37 -2.05
C ASP A 139 -0.66 3.62 -2.42
N LEU A 140 -0.23 2.66 -1.59
CA LEU A 140 0.91 1.81 -1.86
C LEU A 140 0.66 0.85 -3.04
N LEU A 141 -0.55 0.30 -3.14
CA LEU A 141 -0.95 -0.54 -4.28
C LEU A 141 -1.04 0.27 -5.58
N ASP A 142 -1.51 1.52 -5.50
CA ASP A 142 -1.63 2.44 -6.62
C ASP A 142 -0.26 2.83 -7.23
N GLN A 143 0.85 2.63 -6.50
CA GLN A 143 2.21 2.85 -7.04
C GLN A 143 2.71 1.72 -7.95
N THR A 144 1.98 0.61 -8.07
CA THR A 144 2.38 -0.50 -8.96
C THR A 144 2.32 -0.09 -10.43
N ARG A 145 3.37 -0.41 -11.20
CA ARG A 145 3.52 0.06 -12.59
C ARG A 145 3.27 -1.03 -13.63
N SER A 146 3.23 -2.29 -13.21
CA SER A 146 3.01 -3.43 -14.09
C SER A 146 2.03 -4.43 -13.49
N SER A 147 1.31 -5.13 -14.38
CA SER A 147 0.45 -6.25 -13.98
C SER A 147 1.22 -7.35 -13.26
N ARG A 148 2.51 -7.51 -13.57
CA ARG A 148 3.41 -8.47 -12.91
C ARG A 148 3.70 -8.08 -11.45
N GLU A 149 3.99 -6.81 -11.16
CA GLU A 149 4.17 -6.33 -9.78
C GLU A 149 2.89 -6.54 -8.96
N LEU A 150 1.75 -6.20 -9.55
CA LEU A 150 0.45 -6.40 -8.92
C LEU A 150 0.18 -7.88 -8.63
N GLU A 151 0.45 -8.76 -9.59
CA GLU A 151 0.30 -10.21 -9.44
C GLU A 151 1.18 -10.76 -8.30
N ILE A 152 2.43 -10.29 -8.19
CA ILE A 152 3.35 -10.68 -7.11
C ILE A 152 2.78 -10.26 -5.75
N ILE A 153 2.34 -9.01 -5.61
CA ILE A 153 1.80 -8.51 -4.33
C ILE A 153 0.52 -9.27 -3.93
N LEU A 154 -0.38 -9.50 -4.89
CA LEU A 154 -1.67 -10.16 -4.63
C LEU A 154 -1.52 -11.66 -4.33
N ASN A 155 -0.50 -12.31 -4.88
CA ASN A 155 -0.23 -13.73 -4.66
C ASN A 155 0.83 -14.01 -3.59
N TYR A 156 1.45 -12.99 -3.00
CA TYR A 156 2.44 -13.17 -1.95
C TYR A 156 1.85 -13.97 -0.77
N ARG A 157 2.57 -15.01 -0.36
CA ARG A 157 2.31 -15.82 0.84
C ARG A 157 3.46 -15.63 1.81
N ASP A 158 3.13 -15.55 3.09
CA ASP A 158 4.14 -15.59 4.15
C ASP A 158 4.64 -17.04 4.25
N ASP A 159 5.95 -17.26 4.28
CA ASP A 159 6.57 -18.60 4.24
C ASP A 159 6.10 -19.50 5.41
N ASN A 160 5.55 -18.90 6.46
CA ASN A 160 4.97 -19.60 7.62
C ASN A 160 3.58 -20.22 7.37
N SER A 161 2.96 -19.99 6.21
CA SER A 161 1.61 -20.47 5.85
C SER A 161 1.62 -21.79 5.05
N LEU A 162 2.47 -22.74 5.44
CA LEU A 162 2.69 -24.04 4.78
C LEU A 162 1.49 -25.02 4.76
N ILE A 163 0.29 -24.61 5.20
CA ILE A 163 -0.81 -25.56 5.49
C ILE A 163 -1.86 -25.65 4.38
N GLU A 164 -1.90 -24.75 3.40
CA GLU A 164 -2.87 -24.85 2.29
C GLU A 164 -2.17 -25.02 0.95
N GLU A 165 -1.78 -26.28 0.69
CA GLU A 165 -1.56 -26.80 -0.65
C GLU A 165 -2.87 -26.71 -1.45
N GLN A 166 -2.84 -26.00 -2.58
CA GLN A 166 -3.32 -26.41 -3.91
C GLN A 166 -3.83 -25.23 -4.73
N SER A 167 -3.41 -25.23 -6.00
CA SER A 167 -3.74 -24.30 -7.10
C SER A 167 -2.94 -23.00 -7.18
N GLY A 168 -2.26 -22.81 -8.32
CA GLY A 168 -1.63 -21.55 -8.69
C GLY A 168 -2.68 -20.44 -8.85
N ASN A 169 -2.27 -19.20 -8.57
CA ASN A 169 -3.08 -17.98 -8.63
C ASN A 169 -4.22 -17.91 -7.61
N ASP A 170 -3.89 -18.19 -6.36
CA ASP A 170 -4.88 -18.28 -5.29
C ASP A 170 -5.20 -16.94 -4.61
N LEU A 171 -4.62 -15.82 -5.10
CA LEU A 171 -4.86 -14.45 -4.64
C LEU A 171 -4.86 -14.34 -3.11
N ALA A 172 -3.87 -14.96 -2.45
CA ALA A 172 -3.83 -15.14 -1.01
C ALA A 172 -3.93 -13.80 -0.26
N ARG A 173 -3.25 -12.76 -0.76
CA ARG A 173 -3.32 -11.41 -0.18
C ARG A 173 -4.68 -10.76 -0.36
N LEU A 174 -5.36 -11.04 -1.47
CA LEU A 174 -6.72 -10.57 -1.72
C LEU A 174 -7.73 -11.23 -0.76
N LYS A 175 -7.62 -12.53 -0.55
CA LYS A 175 -8.42 -13.26 0.45
C LYS A 175 -8.24 -12.65 1.83
N LEU A 176 -7.00 -12.31 2.18
CA LEU A 176 -6.67 -11.63 3.43
C LEU A 176 -7.28 -10.21 3.51
N ALA A 177 -7.18 -9.42 2.44
CA ALA A 177 -7.79 -8.09 2.37
C ALA A 177 -9.33 -8.14 2.53
N ILE A 178 -9.97 -9.17 1.96
CA ILE A 178 -11.42 -9.42 2.13
C ILE A 178 -11.73 -9.78 3.60
N LYS A 179 -10.91 -10.66 4.22
CA LYS A 179 -11.05 -11.03 5.64
C LYS A 179 -11.01 -9.81 6.55
N TYR A 180 -10.11 -8.87 6.28
CA TYR A 180 -9.98 -7.61 7.04
C TYR A 180 -10.92 -6.49 6.57
N ARG A 181 -11.95 -6.81 5.77
CA ARG A 181 -13.00 -5.88 5.30
C ARG A 181 -12.45 -4.61 4.63
N GLN A 182 -11.39 -4.76 3.83
CA GLN A 182 -10.85 -3.68 3.02
C GLN A 182 -11.77 -3.39 1.82
N LYS A 183 -12.84 -2.63 2.05
CA LYS A 183 -13.83 -2.31 1.00
C LYS A 183 -13.22 -1.51 -0.16
N GLU A 184 -12.26 -0.63 0.13
CA GLU A 184 -11.66 0.24 -0.88
C GLU A 184 -10.68 -0.49 -1.82
N LEU A 185 -9.93 -1.48 -1.32
CA LEU A 185 -9.01 -2.27 -2.15
C LEU A 185 -9.72 -3.04 -3.25
N ARG A 186 -10.94 -3.51 -2.98
CA ARG A 186 -11.76 -4.18 -4.00
C ARG A 186 -12.09 -3.22 -5.15
N PHE A 187 -12.39 -1.96 -4.88
CA PHE A 187 -12.68 -0.98 -5.92
C PHE A 187 -11.45 -0.66 -6.78
N ILE A 188 -10.28 -0.52 -6.16
CA ILE A 188 -9.03 -0.24 -6.88
C ILE A 188 -8.66 -1.39 -7.80
N ILE A 189 -8.73 -2.63 -7.32
CA ILE A 189 -8.41 -3.80 -8.15
C ILE A 189 -9.37 -3.90 -9.33
N ILE A 190 -10.67 -3.62 -9.13
CA ILE A 190 -11.65 -3.56 -10.22
C ILE A 190 -11.29 -2.44 -11.21
N ILE A 191 -10.95 -1.25 -10.72
CA ILE A 191 -10.56 -0.10 -11.56
C ILE A 191 -9.28 -0.42 -12.35
N ILE A 192 -8.25 -0.95 -11.72
CA ILE A 192 -6.99 -1.34 -12.37
C ILE A 192 -7.24 -2.45 -13.40
N THR A 193 -8.05 -3.46 -13.06
CA THR A 193 -8.43 -4.51 -14.01
C THR A 193 -9.16 -3.93 -15.22
N ILE A 194 -10.12 -3.02 -15.00
CA ILE A 194 -10.83 -2.32 -16.06
C ILE A 194 -9.86 -1.52 -16.93
N ILE A 195 -8.94 -0.75 -16.32
CA ILE A 195 -7.93 0.03 -17.04
C ILE A 195 -7.05 -0.88 -17.89
N ILE A 196 -6.51 -1.95 -17.33
CA ILE A 196 -5.68 -2.93 -18.06
C ILE A 196 -6.46 -3.53 -19.23
N THR A 197 -7.71 -3.94 -19.00
CA THR A 197 -8.56 -4.54 -20.03
C THR A 197 -8.81 -3.54 -21.16
N ILE A 198 -9.11 -2.28 -20.83
CA ILE A 198 -9.31 -1.19 -21.80
C ILE A 198 -8.02 -0.94 -22.58
N THR A 199 -6.86 -0.86 -21.93
CA THR A 199 -5.57 -0.63 -22.61
C THR A 199 -5.25 -1.75 -23.59
N ILE A 200 -5.52 -3.01 -23.22
CA ILE A 200 -5.33 -4.17 -24.11
C ILE A 200 -6.25 -4.06 -25.33
N ILE A 201 -7.53 -3.77 -25.11
CA ILE A 201 -8.51 -3.62 -26.20
C ILE A 201 -8.08 -2.51 -27.17
N ILE A 202 -7.67 -1.35 -26.66
CA ILE A 202 -7.19 -0.22 -27.47
C ILE A 202 -5.98 -0.65 -28.31
N THR A 203 -5.03 -1.35 -27.69
CA THR A 203 -3.80 -1.81 -28.37
C THR A 203 -4.12 -2.79 -29.51
N ILE A 204 -5.07 -3.72 -29.28
CA ILE A 204 -5.54 -4.66 -30.31
C ILE A 204 -6.21 -3.91 -31.47
N ILE A 205 -7.08 -2.95 -31.18
CA ILE A 205 -7.76 -2.16 -32.22
C ILE A 205 -6.76 -1.40 -33.08
N ILE A 206 -5.78 -0.72 -32.47
CA ILE A 206 -4.73 0.01 -33.19
C ILE A 206 -3.94 -0.94 -34.09
N THR A 207 -3.57 -2.11 -33.57
CA THR A 207 -2.82 -3.12 -34.34
C THR A 207 -3.62 -3.62 -35.56
N ILE A 208 -4.93 -3.87 -35.39
CA ILE A 208 -5.82 -4.27 -36.48
C ILE A 208 -5.91 -3.18 -37.55
N ILE A 209 -6.09 -1.92 -37.14
CA ILE A 209 -6.15 -0.77 -38.07
C ILE A 209 -4.87 -0.69 -38.91
N ILE A 210 -3.71 -0.80 -38.27
CA ILE A 210 -2.41 -0.77 -38.96
C ILE A 210 -2.32 -1.91 -40.00
N ILE A 211 -2.70 -3.12 -39.63
CA ILE A 211 -2.69 -4.28 -40.54
C ILE A 211 -3.61 -4.04 -41.74
N ILE A 212 -4.83 -3.54 -41.52
CA ILE A 212 -5.78 -3.25 -42.59
C ILE A 212 -5.21 -2.18 -43.54
N THR A 213 -4.63 -1.11 -43.00
CA THR A 213 -4.00 -0.06 -43.80
C THR A 213 -2.87 -0.61 -44.68
N ILE A 214 -2.02 -1.48 -44.12
CA ILE A 214 -0.94 -2.13 -44.88
C ILE A 214 -1.49 -3.00 -46.01
N ILE A 215 -2.55 -3.78 -45.75
CA ILE A 215 -3.20 -4.62 -46.77
C ILE A 215 -3.76 -3.76 -47.90
N ILE A 216 -4.47 -2.68 -47.57
CA ILE A 216 -5.05 -1.76 -48.58
C ILE A 216 -3.94 -1.15 -49.44
N ILE A 217 -2.88 -0.64 -48.82
CA ILE A 217 -1.73 -0.07 -49.54
C ILE A 217 -1.11 -1.12 -50.48
N THR A 218 -0.95 -2.35 -50.01
CA THR A 218 -0.39 -3.45 -50.80
C THR A 218 -1.26 -3.77 -52.01
N ILE A 219 -2.59 -3.85 -51.84
CA ILE A 219 -3.54 -4.08 -52.94
C ILE A 219 -3.46 -2.96 -53.97
N ILE A 220 -3.40 -1.70 -53.52
CA ILE A 220 -3.27 -0.53 -54.40
C ILE A 220 -1.97 -0.62 -55.21
N ILE A 221 -0.84 -0.92 -54.56
CA ILE A 221 0.47 -1.06 -55.24
C ILE A 221 0.41 -2.18 -56.28
N ILE A 222 -0.12 -3.36 -55.95
CA ILE A 222 -0.24 -4.49 -56.89
C ILE A 222 -1.11 -4.10 -58.09
N THR A 223 -2.23 -3.42 -57.84
CA THR A 223 -3.14 -2.98 -58.91
C THR A 223 -2.44 -1.99 -59.85
N ILE A 224 -1.70 -1.03 -59.31
CA ILE A 224 -0.91 -0.08 -60.09
C ILE A 224 0.15 -0.81 -60.93
N ILE A 225 0.87 -1.78 -60.35
CA ILE A 225 1.88 -2.56 -61.07
C ILE A 225 1.24 -3.33 -62.23
N ILE A 226 0.09 -3.97 -62.01
CA ILE A 226 -0.63 -4.71 -63.06
C ILE A 226 -1.03 -3.77 -64.20
N ILE A 227 -1.58 -2.58 -63.88
CA ILE A 227 -1.95 -1.57 -64.88
C ILE A 227 -0.72 -1.14 -65.69
N ILE A 228 0.41 -0.88 -65.04
CA ILE A 228 1.67 -0.51 -65.72
C ILE A 228 2.14 -1.61 -66.66
N ILE A 229 2.13 -2.88 -66.22
CA ILE A 229 2.51 -4.03 -67.04
C ILE A 229 1.61 -4.14 -68.28
N ILE A 230 0.30 -4.00 -68.11
CA ILE A 230 -0.66 -4.04 -69.23
C ILE A 230 -0.34 -2.92 -70.24
N ILE A 231 -0.10 -1.69 -69.77
CA ILE A 231 0.27 -0.56 -70.62
C ILE A 231 1.55 -0.85 -71.41
N ILE A 232 2.58 -1.40 -70.77
CA ILE A 232 3.86 -1.76 -71.43
C ILE A 232 3.63 -2.81 -72.52
N ILE A 233 2.83 -3.85 -72.24
CA ILE A 233 2.50 -4.89 -73.22
C ILE A 233 1.78 -4.29 -74.43
N ILE A 234 0.77 -3.45 -74.21
CA ILE A 234 0.02 -2.78 -75.29
C ILE A 234 0.96 -1.93 -76.16
N ILE A 235 1.82 -1.11 -75.55
CA ILE A 235 2.79 -0.29 -76.27
C ILE A 235 3.73 -1.16 -77.11
N THR A 236 4.23 -2.27 -76.54
CA THR A 236 5.14 -3.19 -77.23
C THR A 236 4.47 -3.82 -78.46
N ILE A 237 3.21 -4.27 -78.34
CA ILE A 237 2.44 -4.83 -79.46
C ILE A 237 2.24 -3.80 -80.56
N ILE A 238 1.90 -2.55 -80.22
CA ILE A 238 1.72 -1.47 -81.19
C ILE A 238 3.01 -1.22 -81.97
N ILE A 239 4.16 -1.17 -81.29
CA ILE A 239 5.47 -0.96 -81.94
C ILE A 239 5.79 -2.09 -82.91
N ILE A 240 5.51 -3.35 -82.55
CA ILE A 240 5.74 -4.52 -83.43
C ILE A 240 4.86 -4.45 -84.69
N PHE A 241 3.61 -3.98 -84.59
CA PHE A 241 2.71 -3.89 -85.74
C PHE A 241 3.00 -2.72 -86.68
N LEU A 242 3.71 -1.69 -86.21
CA LEU A 242 4.09 -0.52 -87.01
C LEU A 242 5.39 -0.71 -87.81
N HIS A 243 6.12 -1.82 -87.60
CA HIS A 243 7.39 -2.12 -88.24
C HIS A 243 7.29 -3.38 -89.10
#